data_AF-U3BEM4-F1
#
_entry.id   AF-U3BEM4-F1
#
_cell.length_a   1.000
_cell.length_b   1.000
_cell.length_c   1.000
_cell.angle_alpha   90.00
_cell.angle_beta   90.00
_cell.angle_gamma   90.00
#
_symmetry.space_group_name_H-M   'P 1'
#
loop_
_entity.id
_entity.type
_entity.pdbx_description
1 polymer ?
#
loop_
_entity_poly.entity_id
_entity_poly.type
_entity_poly.pdbx_seq_one_letter_code
_entity_poly.pdbx_strand_id
1 'polypeptide(L)'
;MDSWTRKSRTLTTARERVAGSRLKFPEAKIAGYYQMFTRAALAPSSMPAKPFGLPLEILPQVDPLSLKLGETLRIQVLFDGKPLAKVKVVGDYLNESDSSVKTDEKGYAQIKVRSTGLNVVKVSHNVQREDRREVDEDGYVSTLAFSLPQE
;
A
#
# COMPACT_ATOMS: atom_id res chain seq x y z
N MET A 1 17.12 -29.98 -42.96
CA MET A 1 16.73 -28.64 -43.42
C MET A 1 15.37 -28.37 -42.84
N ASP A 2 15.33 -27.36 -41.99
CA ASP A 2 14.60 -27.35 -40.72
C ASP A 2 13.09 -27.12 -40.82
N SER A 3 12.34 -28.01 -40.16
CA SER A 3 10.92 -27.87 -39.88
C SER A 3 10.72 -26.96 -38.65
N TRP A 4 10.44 -25.68 -38.89
CA TRP A 4 9.96 -24.76 -37.86
C TRP A 4 8.52 -25.11 -37.47
N THR A 5 8.39 -25.96 -36.46
CA THR A 5 7.13 -26.21 -35.77
C THR A 5 6.78 -25.00 -34.93
N ARG A 6 5.66 -24.38 -35.31
CA ARG A 6 4.93 -23.35 -34.57
C ARG A 6 4.71 -23.86 -33.14
N LYS A 7 5.48 -23.37 -32.15
CA LYS A 7 5.17 -23.62 -30.74
C LYS A 7 3.82 -22.96 -30.46
N SER A 8 2.79 -23.79 -30.39
CA SER A 8 1.51 -23.45 -29.78
C SER A 8 1.78 -23.03 -28.34
N ARG A 9 1.82 -21.72 -28.11
CA ARG A 9 1.80 -21.16 -26.76
C ARG A 9 0.38 -21.38 -26.26
N THR A 10 0.21 -22.44 -25.47
CA THR A 10 -0.98 -22.64 -24.65
C THR A 10 -1.21 -21.35 -23.87
N LEU A 11 -2.34 -20.71 -24.14
CA LEU A 11 -2.84 -19.53 -23.43
C LEU A 11 -3.29 -19.96 -22.03
N THR A 12 -2.32 -20.26 -21.18
CA THR A 12 -2.53 -20.22 -19.73
C THR A 12 -2.71 -18.74 -19.39
N THR A 13 -3.86 -18.38 -18.83
CA THR A 13 -4.29 -17.05 -18.43
C THR A 13 -3.35 -16.43 -17.38
N ALA A 14 -2.12 -16.10 -17.76
CA ALA A 14 -1.26 -15.26 -16.97
C ALA A 14 -1.82 -13.83 -17.06
N ARG A 15 -2.18 -13.23 -15.92
CA ARG A 15 -2.44 -11.80 -15.84
C ARG A 15 -1.12 -11.05 -15.98
N GLU A 16 -0.59 -10.97 -17.20
CA GLU A 16 0.57 -10.14 -17.49
C GLU A 16 0.17 -8.67 -17.28
N ARG A 17 0.79 -8.02 -16.28
CA ARG A 17 0.68 -6.58 -16.08
C ARG A 17 1.84 -5.93 -16.82
N VAL A 18 1.52 -4.98 -17.71
CA VAL A 18 2.51 -4.18 -18.44
C VAL A 18 2.38 -2.72 -18.02
N ALA A 19 3.49 -1.98 -18.00
CA ALA A 19 3.47 -0.55 -17.72
C ALA A 19 2.96 0.22 -18.94
N GLY A 20 1.76 0.81 -18.83
CA GLY A 20 1.14 1.63 -19.86
C GLY A 20 -0.37 1.78 -19.67
N SER A 21 -0.98 2.73 -20.39
CA SER A 21 -2.43 2.93 -20.44
C SER A 21 -3.05 2.23 -21.65
N ARG A 22 -4.37 2.28 -21.77
CA ARG A 22 -5.10 1.80 -22.96
C ARG A 22 -4.72 2.51 -24.26
N LEU A 23 -4.10 3.67 -24.19
CA LEU A 23 -3.57 4.32 -25.40
C LEU A 23 -2.41 3.53 -26.00
N LYS A 24 -1.58 2.93 -25.15
CA LYS A 24 -0.43 2.13 -25.57
C LYS A 24 -0.80 0.66 -25.80
N PHE A 25 -1.77 0.15 -25.03
CA PHE A 25 -2.26 -1.23 -25.11
C PHE A 25 -3.80 -1.24 -25.20
N PRO A 26 -4.37 -1.01 -26.39
CA PRO A 26 -5.83 -0.93 -26.58
C PRO A 26 -6.58 -2.20 -26.16
N GLU A 27 -5.91 -3.35 -26.17
CA GLU A 27 -6.42 -4.65 -25.74
C GLU A 27 -6.47 -4.86 -24.22
N ALA A 28 -5.97 -3.90 -23.44
CA ALA A 28 -5.91 -4.00 -21.98
C ALA A 28 -7.31 -4.08 -21.36
N LYS A 29 -7.58 -5.22 -20.70
CA LYS A 29 -8.87 -5.47 -20.01
C LYS A 29 -9.08 -4.52 -18.82
N ILE A 30 -8.02 -4.21 -18.09
CA ILE A 30 -8.01 -3.31 -16.94
C ILE A 30 -6.78 -2.44 -17.05
N ALA A 31 -6.92 -1.15 -16.78
CA ALA A 31 -5.81 -0.21 -16.73
C ALA A 31 -5.97 0.70 -15.51
N GLY A 32 -4.86 1.03 -14.83
CA GLY A 32 -4.90 1.87 -13.63
C GLY A 32 -3.67 2.76 -13.57
N TYR A 33 -3.84 3.98 -13.06
CA TYR A 33 -2.73 4.87 -12.74
C TYR A 33 -2.38 4.71 -11.27
N TYR A 34 -1.15 4.32 -10.95
CA TYR A 34 -0.75 3.99 -9.58
C TYR A 34 0.29 4.95 -9.04
N GLN A 35 0.05 5.46 -7.84
CA GLN A 35 0.99 6.29 -7.07
C GLN A 35 1.32 5.58 -5.75
N MET A 36 2.59 5.58 -5.38
CA MET A 36 3.08 4.90 -4.18
C MET A 36 3.89 5.85 -3.31
N PHE A 37 3.61 5.85 -2.02
CA PHE A 37 4.23 6.73 -1.02
C PHE A 37 4.77 5.94 0.17
N THR A 38 5.79 6.48 0.82
CA THR A 38 6.38 5.90 2.02
C THR A 38 6.68 6.98 3.04
N ARG A 39 6.27 6.75 4.29
CA ARG A 39 6.80 7.41 5.47
C ARG A 39 7.78 6.45 6.16
N ALA A 40 9.02 6.88 6.35
CA ALA A 40 10.03 6.12 7.10
C ALA A 40 10.32 6.82 8.44
N ALA A 41 10.22 6.09 9.55
CA ALA A 41 10.70 6.54 10.86
C ALA A 41 12.16 6.11 11.01
N LEU A 42 13.08 7.06 10.81
CA LEU A 42 14.54 6.81 10.85
C LEU A 42 15.19 7.31 12.16
N ALA A 43 14.52 8.21 12.86
CA ALA A 43 14.94 8.76 14.14
C ALA A 43 13.68 9.15 14.94
N PRO A 44 13.80 9.29 16.28
CA PRO A 44 12.69 9.71 17.10
C PRO A 44 12.08 11.03 16.62
N SER A 45 10.77 11.18 16.74
CA SER A 45 10.06 12.36 16.23
C SER A 45 8.89 12.79 17.13
N SER A 46 8.50 14.07 17.01
CA SER A 46 7.36 14.61 17.76
C SER A 46 6.03 14.01 17.28
N MET A 47 5.15 13.67 18.22
CA MET A 47 3.89 12.98 17.94
C MET A 47 2.65 13.80 18.34
N PRO A 48 1.48 13.61 17.68
CA PRO A 48 1.28 12.74 16.52
C PRO A 48 1.97 13.27 15.26
N ALA A 49 2.28 12.38 14.32
CA ALA A 49 2.93 12.77 13.07
C ALA A 49 2.05 13.75 12.27
N LYS A 50 2.66 14.82 11.74
CA LYS A 50 1.98 15.79 10.87
C LYS A 50 1.92 15.27 9.42
N PRO A 51 0.84 15.53 8.67
CA PRO A 51 0.77 15.12 7.26
C PRO A 51 1.81 15.85 6.40
N PHE A 52 2.27 15.17 5.35
CA PHE A 52 3.14 15.72 4.31
C PHE A 52 2.37 16.38 3.17
N GLY A 53 1.04 16.21 3.11
CA GLY A 53 0.20 16.69 2.02
C GLY A 53 0.18 15.74 0.83
N LEU A 54 0.48 14.45 1.05
CA LEU A 54 0.40 13.43 0.01
C LEU A 54 -1.04 12.91 -0.12
N PRO A 55 -1.44 12.40 -1.30
CA PRO A 55 -2.80 11.89 -1.50
C PRO A 55 -3.22 10.81 -0.51
N LEU A 56 -2.33 9.87 -0.16
CA LEU A 56 -2.61 8.81 0.82
C LEU A 56 -1.49 8.74 1.86
N GLU A 57 -1.83 8.93 3.13
CA GLU A 57 -0.87 8.98 4.22
C GLU A 57 -1.25 8.07 5.39
N ILE A 58 -0.22 7.46 5.99
CA ILE A 58 -0.30 6.78 7.28
C ILE A 58 0.42 7.66 8.31
N LEU A 59 -0.33 8.13 9.32
CA LEU A 59 0.15 8.99 10.39
C LEU A 59 0.25 8.19 11.71
N PRO A 60 1.46 7.82 12.15
CA PRO A 60 1.62 7.23 13.47
C PRO A 60 1.23 8.24 14.57
N GLN A 61 0.53 7.75 15.59
CA GLN A 61 0.05 8.56 16.72
C GLN A 61 0.99 8.52 17.93
N VAL A 62 1.91 7.56 17.92
CA VAL A 62 3.03 7.38 18.85
C VAL A 62 4.27 7.06 18.05
N ASP A 63 5.45 7.39 18.57
CA ASP A 63 6.71 7.20 17.87
C ASP A 63 6.89 5.70 17.59
N PRO A 64 6.92 5.24 16.33
CA PRO A 64 7.08 3.81 16.05
C PRO A 64 8.38 3.24 16.63
N LEU A 65 9.42 4.06 16.78
CA LEU A 65 10.72 3.63 17.30
C LEU A 65 10.74 3.51 18.83
N SER A 66 9.71 4.01 19.53
CA SER A 66 9.58 3.81 20.98
C SER A 66 8.87 2.50 21.35
N LEU A 67 8.36 1.76 20.35
CA LEU A 67 7.59 0.55 20.58
C LEU A 67 8.47 -0.69 20.71
N LYS A 68 7.94 -1.72 21.36
CA LYS A 68 8.53 -3.05 21.47
C LYS A 68 7.70 -4.10 20.73
N LEU A 69 8.30 -5.28 20.54
CA LEU A 69 7.60 -6.44 20.01
C LEU A 69 6.31 -6.70 20.82
N GLY A 70 5.20 -6.88 20.12
CA GLY A 70 3.91 -7.10 20.77
C GLY A 70 3.27 -5.85 21.36
N GLU A 71 3.83 -4.64 21.22
CA GLU A 71 3.08 -3.43 21.56
C GLU A 71 2.13 -3.02 20.42
N THR A 72 1.25 -2.06 20.71
CA THR A 72 0.25 -1.58 19.76
C THR A 72 0.67 -0.23 19.18
N LEU A 73 0.88 -0.21 17.86
CA LEU A 73 1.02 1.01 17.09
C LEU A 73 -0.38 1.53 16.70
N ARG A 74 -0.75 2.69 17.23
CA ARG A 74 -1.94 3.42 16.77
C ARG A 74 -1.56 4.30 15.58
N ILE A 75 -2.33 4.22 14.50
CA ILE A 75 -2.17 5.05 13.31
C ILE A 75 -3.48 5.77 12.97
N GLN A 76 -3.39 6.84 12.18
CA GLN A 76 -4.50 7.43 11.44
C GLN A 76 -4.17 7.40 9.95
N VAL A 77 -5.14 7.03 9.11
CA VAL A 77 -5.00 7.06 7.66
C VAL A 77 -5.76 8.26 7.11
N LEU A 78 -5.09 9.03 6.27
CA LEU A 78 -5.69 10.16 5.56
C LEU A 78 -5.69 9.91 4.05
N PHE A 79 -6.77 10.33 3.39
CA PHE A 79 -6.83 10.48 1.94
C PHE A 79 -7.20 11.93 1.60
N ASP A 80 -6.37 12.60 0.79
CA ASP A 80 -6.46 14.03 0.47
C ASP A 80 -6.65 14.91 1.71
N GLY A 81 -5.84 14.64 2.75
CA GLY A 81 -5.85 15.35 4.03
C GLY A 81 -7.05 15.07 4.93
N LYS A 82 -7.99 14.20 4.52
CA LYS A 82 -9.19 13.84 5.29
C LYS A 82 -9.09 12.43 5.85
N PRO A 83 -9.68 12.14 7.03
CA PRO A 83 -9.73 10.79 7.57
C PRO A 83 -10.33 9.76 6.59
N LEU A 84 -9.60 8.67 6.34
CA LEU A 84 -10.05 7.60 5.46
C LEU A 84 -10.62 6.43 6.28
N ALA A 85 -11.95 6.33 6.33
CA ALA A 85 -12.66 5.29 7.07
C ALA A 85 -12.70 3.94 6.33
N LYS A 86 -12.85 2.86 7.10
CA LYS A 86 -13.09 1.48 6.61
C LYS A 86 -12.03 0.92 5.64
N VAL A 87 -10.86 1.55 5.53
CA VAL A 87 -9.79 1.08 4.66
C VAL A 87 -9.03 -0.06 5.32
N LYS A 88 -8.67 -1.07 4.53
CA LYS A 88 -7.86 -2.21 4.98
C LYS A 88 -6.42 -1.75 5.24
N VAL A 89 -5.94 -1.98 6.44
CA VAL A 89 -4.56 -1.77 6.87
C VAL A 89 -3.90 -3.12 7.07
N VAL A 90 -2.83 -3.38 6.32
CA VAL A 90 -1.97 -4.56 6.49
C VAL A 90 -0.85 -4.15 7.44
N GLY A 91 -0.83 -4.72 8.64
CA GLY A 91 0.12 -4.35 9.70
C GLY A 91 1.51 -4.96 9.53
N ASP A 92 1.58 -6.11 8.87
CA ASP A 92 2.82 -6.84 8.58
C ASP A 92 2.79 -7.24 7.10
N TYR A 93 3.23 -6.31 6.26
CA TYR A 93 3.24 -6.47 4.81
C TYR A 93 4.35 -7.41 4.33
N LEU A 94 5.47 -7.48 5.05
CA LEU A 94 6.64 -8.27 4.63
C LEU A 94 6.42 -9.77 4.81
N ASN A 95 5.74 -10.18 5.88
CA ASN A 95 5.48 -11.59 6.14
C ASN A 95 4.17 -12.10 5.51
N GLU A 96 3.60 -11.33 4.57
CA GLU A 96 2.36 -11.65 3.84
C GLU A 96 1.22 -12.14 4.75
N SER A 97 1.15 -11.62 5.98
CA SER A 97 0.14 -12.08 6.93
C SER A 97 -1.26 -11.70 6.45
N ASP A 98 -2.19 -12.65 6.45
CA ASP A 98 -3.61 -12.38 6.13
C ASP A 98 -4.29 -11.46 7.17
N SER A 99 -3.64 -11.22 8.30
CA SER A 99 -4.16 -10.34 9.33
C SER A 99 -4.11 -8.88 8.90
N SER A 100 -5.29 -8.30 8.85
CA SER A 100 -5.50 -6.88 8.57
C SER A 100 -6.58 -6.34 9.47
N VAL A 101 -6.55 -5.04 9.69
CA VAL A 101 -7.57 -4.30 10.43
C VAL A 101 -8.19 -3.27 9.51
N LYS A 102 -9.40 -2.81 9.82
CA LYS A 102 -10.01 -1.67 9.12
C LYS A 102 -9.92 -0.43 9.98
N THR A 103 -9.75 0.72 9.34
CA THR A 103 -9.86 1.99 10.05
C THR A 103 -11.30 2.26 10.51
N ASP A 104 -11.44 2.95 11.65
CA ASP A 104 -12.71 3.46 12.14
C ASP A 104 -13.21 4.67 11.32
N GLU A 105 -14.37 5.22 11.68
CA GLU A 105 -14.96 6.39 11.01
C GLU A 105 -14.09 7.66 11.08
N LYS A 106 -13.11 7.71 12.00
CA LYS A 106 -12.14 8.80 12.15
C LYS A 106 -10.79 8.45 11.52
N GLY A 107 -10.72 7.37 10.75
CA GLY A 107 -9.52 6.93 10.05
C GLY A 107 -8.48 6.25 10.93
N TYR A 108 -8.78 5.92 12.20
CA TYR A 108 -7.80 5.29 13.09
C TYR A 108 -7.81 3.77 12.98
N ALA A 109 -6.63 3.17 13.15
CA ALA A 109 -6.45 1.72 13.31
C ALA A 109 -5.41 1.42 14.39
N GLN A 110 -5.50 0.22 14.97
CA GLN A 110 -4.54 -0.31 15.93
C GLN A 110 -3.85 -1.53 15.34
N ILE A 111 -2.52 -1.54 15.37
CA ILE A 111 -1.69 -2.56 14.75
C ILE A 111 -0.78 -3.14 15.82
N LYS A 112 -0.74 -4.47 15.93
CA LYS A 112 0.24 -5.14 16.79
C LYS A 112 1.60 -5.13 16.09
N VAL A 113 2.65 -4.69 16.79
CA VAL A 113 4.03 -4.83 16.30
C VAL A 113 4.43 -6.30 16.36
N ARG A 114 4.91 -6.84 15.23
CA ARG A 114 5.14 -8.29 15.07
C ARG A 114 6.58 -8.69 14.81
N SER A 115 7.48 -7.73 14.60
CA SER A 115 8.89 -8.01 14.31
C SER A 115 9.81 -7.10 15.13
N THR A 116 10.88 -7.67 15.66
CA THR A 116 12.11 -6.95 15.97
C THR A 116 12.91 -6.82 14.66
N GLY A 117 13.37 -5.62 14.32
CA GLY A 117 13.82 -5.28 12.96
C GLY A 117 12.73 -4.56 12.14
N LEU A 118 12.75 -4.75 10.81
CA LEU A 118 11.93 -3.97 9.88
C LEU A 118 10.44 -4.34 9.95
N ASN A 119 9.62 -3.36 10.27
CA ASN A 119 8.16 -3.42 10.22
C ASN A 119 7.66 -2.54 9.07
N VAL A 120 6.72 -3.06 8.27
CA VAL A 120 6.09 -2.31 7.17
C VAL A 120 4.57 -2.44 7.27
N VAL A 121 3.93 -1.32 7.54
CA VAL A 121 2.47 -1.16 7.50
C VAL A 121 2.09 -0.65 6.11
N LYS A 122 1.06 -1.22 5.49
CA LYS A 122 0.59 -0.84 4.15
C LYS A 122 -0.90 -0.55 4.13
N VAL A 123 -1.27 0.47 3.36
CA VAL A 123 -2.65 0.77 2.95
C VAL A 123 -2.71 0.88 1.42
N SER A 124 -3.81 0.42 0.84
CA SER A 124 -4.14 0.62 -0.57
C SER A 124 -5.56 1.18 -0.70
N HIS A 125 -5.73 2.19 -1.56
CA HIS A 125 -7.00 2.85 -1.82
C HIS A 125 -7.14 3.11 -3.32
N ASN A 126 -8.27 2.72 -3.92
CA ASN A 126 -8.53 2.92 -5.34
C ASN A 126 -9.75 3.81 -5.53
N VAL A 127 -9.65 4.77 -6.45
CA VAL A 127 -10.73 5.67 -6.85
C VAL A 127 -11.02 5.45 -8.33
N GLN A 128 -12.29 5.19 -8.67
CA GLN A 128 -12.69 5.02 -10.06
C GLN A 128 -12.71 6.38 -10.77
N ARG A 129 -12.16 6.44 -11.99
CA ARG A 129 -12.23 7.65 -12.81
C ARG A 129 -13.59 7.77 -13.50
N GLU A 130 -14.03 9.01 -13.71
CA GLU A 130 -15.17 9.33 -14.57
C GLU A 130 -14.80 9.08 -16.04
N ASP A 131 -13.66 9.64 -16.49
CA ASP A 131 -13.10 9.35 -17.80
C ASP A 131 -12.21 8.11 -17.77
N ARG A 132 -12.66 7.05 -18.45
CA ARG A 132 -12.00 5.73 -18.47
C ARG A 132 -11.32 5.39 -19.78
N ARG A 133 -11.16 6.38 -20.68
CA ARG A 133 -10.55 6.17 -22.00
C ARG A 133 -9.13 5.61 -21.89
N GLU A 134 -8.34 6.10 -20.93
CA GLU A 134 -6.95 5.68 -20.74
C GLU A 134 -6.77 4.63 -19.63
N VAL A 135 -7.41 4.85 -18.47
CA VAL A 135 -7.33 3.99 -17.27
C VAL A 135 -8.67 4.01 -16.54
N ASP A 136 -9.00 2.93 -15.83
CA ASP A 136 -10.26 2.80 -15.07
C ASP A 136 -10.23 3.53 -13.73
N GLU A 137 -9.07 3.51 -13.07
CA GLU A 137 -8.92 3.92 -11.68
C GLU A 137 -7.56 4.59 -11.41
N ASP A 138 -7.58 5.42 -10.37
CA ASP A 138 -6.39 5.84 -9.66
C ASP A 138 -6.18 4.94 -8.43
N GLY A 139 -5.05 4.26 -8.38
CA GLY A 139 -4.63 3.44 -7.26
C GLY A 139 -3.56 4.13 -6.43
N TYR A 140 -3.80 4.22 -5.13
CA TYR A 140 -2.89 4.83 -4.17
C TYR A 140 -2.39 3.77 -3.20
N VAL A 141 -1.09 3.74 -2.98
CA VAL A 141 -0.46 2.89 -1.97
C VAL A 141 0.36 3.78 -1.04
N SER A 142 0.21 3.55 0.26
CA SER A 142 1.01 4.24 1.27
C SER A 142 1.58 3.22 2.23
N THR A 143 2.85 3.39 2.59
CA THR A 143 3.50 2.55 3.59
C THR A 143 4.10 3.38 4.73
N LEU A 144 4.09 2.82 5.94
CA LEU A 144 4.86 3.28 7.08
C LEU A 144 5.91 2.22 7.41
N ALA A 145 7.18 2.59 7.32
CA ALA A 145 8.32 1.72 7.60
C ALA A 145 9.09 2.21 8.83
N PHE A 146 9.44 1.28 9.72
CA PHE A 146 10.28 1.54 10.89
C PHE A 146 11.00 0.27 11.30
N SER A 147 12.19 0.41 11.88
CA SER A 147 12.97 -0.72 12.36
C SER A 147 13.18 -0.63 13.86
N LEU A 148 12.80 -1.68 14.58
CA LEU A 148 13.13 -1.81 15.99
C LEU A 148 14.51 -2.47 16.15
N PRO A 149 15.27 -2.12 17.21
CA PRO A 149 16.50 -2.83 17.54
C PRO A 149 16.25 -4.34 17.64
N GLN A 150 17.16 -5.14 17.11
CA GLN A 150 17.21 -6.57 17.38
C GLN A 150 17.94 -6.73 18.72
N GLU A 151 17.29 -7.39 19.69
CA GLU A 151 17.95 -7.85 20.92
C GLU A 151 18.87 -9.04 20.63
#